data_AF-A0A380FBN0-F1
#
_entry.id   AF-A0A380FBN0-F1
#
_cell.length_a   1.000
_cell.length_b   1.000
_cell.length_c   1.000
_cell.angle_alpha   90.00
_cell.angle_beta   90.00
_cell.angle_gamma   90.00
#
_symmetry.space_group_name_H-M   'P 1'
#
loop_
_entity.id
_entity.type
_entity.pdbx_description
1 polymer ?
#
loop_
_entity_poly.entity_id
_entity_poly.type
_entity_poly.pdbx_seq_one_letter_code
_entity_poly.pdbx_strand_id
1 'polypeptide(L)'
;MFTKLHQLKSPEAAKVIENTQRDVNIALMNELAIIFDKLNIDTNEVLKASGTKWNFLNFKPGLVGGHCIGVDPYYLTHKAQEVGHHPEVNTFR
;
A
#
# COMPACT_ATOMS: atom_id res chain seq x y z
N MET A 1 -4.85 -12.38 -14.48
CA MET A 1 -6.22 -12.76 -14.86
C MET A 1 -7.17 -11.75 -14.23
N PHE A 2 -7.38 -10.61 -14.89
CA PHE A 2 -8.40 -9.65 -14.47
C PHE A 2 -9.72 -10.14 -15.03
N THR A 3 -10.50 -10.83 -14.21
CA THR A 3 -11.85 -11.26 -14.58
C THR A 3 -12.71 -10.02 -14.78
N LYS A 4 -13.22 -9.87 -16.00
CA LYS A 4 -14.36 -9.03 -16.35
C LYS A 4 -15.54 -9.40 -15.44
N LEU A 5 -15.68 -8.73 -14.32
CA LEU A 5 -16.94 -8.73 -13.57
C LEU A 5 -17.36 -7.28 -13.35
N HIS A 6 -18.57 -6.98 -13.81
CA HIS A 6 -19.20 -5.66 -13.65
C HIS A 6 -19.39 -5.30 -12.16
N GLN A 7 -19.36 -6.29 -11.26
CA GLN A 7 -19.55 -6.15 -9.82
C GLN A 7 -18.41 -6.81 -9.06
N LEU A 8 -17.80 -6.06 -8.15
CA LEU A 8 -16.76 -6.54 -7.23
C LEU A 8 -17.41 -7.41 -6.14
N LYS A 9 -17.01 -8.68 -6.02
CA LYS A 9 -17.51 -9.58 -4.96
C LYS A 9 -16.52 -9.70 -3.81
N SER A 10 -17.00 -10.14 -2.64
CA SER A 10 -16.19 -10.21 -1.41
C SER A 10 -14.83 -10.94 -1.56
N PRO A 11 -14.71 -12.08 -2.27
CA PRO A 11 -13.41 -12.74 -2.44
C PRO A 11 -12.43 -11.93 -3.30
N GLU A 12 -12.93 -11.23 -4.31
CA GLU A 12 -12.13 -10.39 -5.21
C GLU A 12 -11.71 -9.10 -4.50
N ALA A 13 -12.63 -8.49 -3.75
CA ALA A 13 -12.35 -7.36 -2.88
C ALA A 13 -11.26 -7.71 -1.85
N ALA A 14 -11.29 -8.91 -1.27
CA ALA A 14 -10.28 -9.38 -0.33
C ALA A 14 -8.88 -9.45 -0.97
N LYS A 15 -8.79 -9.83 -2.25
CA LYS A 15 -7.52 -9.84 -2.98
C LYS A 15 -7.03 -8.43 -3.29
N VAL A 16 -7.92 -7.55 -3.74
CA VAL A 16 -7.61 -6.15 -4.06
C VAL A 16 -7.14 -5.39 -2.82
N ILE A 17 -7.79 -5.58 -1.67
CA ILE A 17 -7.39 -4.90 -0.42
C ILE A 17 -6.05 -5.42 0.12
N GLU A 18 -5.74 -6.72 -0.02
CA GLU A 18 -4.43 -7.27 0.36
C GLU A 18 -3.30 -6.63 -0.46
N ASN A 19 -3.48 -6.54 -1.78
CA ASN A 19 -2.49 -5.92 -2.67
C ASN A 19 -2.39 -4.41 -2.43
N THR A 20 -3.52 -3.72 -2.23
CA THR A 20 -3.53 -2.28 -1.92
C THR A 20 -2.85 -1.98 -0.59
N GLN A 21 -3.14 -2.75 0.46
CA GLN A 21 -2.48 -2.61 1.76
C GLN A 21 -0.97 -2.82 1.63
N ARG A 22 -0.53 -3.83 0.87
CA ARG A 22 0.90 -4.07 0.67
C ARG A 22 1.58 -2.91 -0.06
N ASP A 23 0.96 -2.41 -1.12
CA ASP A 23 1.49 -1.31 -1.93
C ASP A 23 1.66 -0.03 -1.09
N VAL A 24 0.59 0.38 -0.38
CA VAL A 24 0.61 1.55 0.52
C VAL A 24 1.70 1.42 1.59
N ASN A 25 1.83 0.25 2.22
CA ASN A 25 2.83 0.05 3.26
C ASN A 25 4.26 0.09 2.71
N ILE A 26 4.52 -0.47 1.52
CA ILE A 26 5.85 -0.40 0.89
C ILE A 26 6.17 1.06 0.52
N ALA A 27 5.22 1.76 -0.11
CA ALA A 27 5.39 3.17 -0.48
C ALA A 27 5.69 4.04 0.75
N LEU A 28 4.91 3.88 1.83
CA LEU A 28 5.13 4.58 3.09
C LEU A 28 6.52 4.29 3.67
N MET A 29 6.93 3.02 3.74
CA MET A 29 8.24 2.67 4.29
C MET A 29 9.40 3.21 3.45
N ASN A 30 9.26 3.20 2.13
CA ASN A 30 10.26 3.77 1.23
C ASN A 30 10.37 5.31 1.40
N GLU A 31 9.25 6.01 1.49
CA GLU A 31 9.23 7.46 1.72
C GLU A 31 9.85 7.83 3.08
N LEU A 32 9.51 7.09 4.13
CA LEU A 32 10.11 7.28 5.46
C LEU A 32 11.62 7.05 5.43
N ALA A 33 12.10 6.03 4.68
CA ALA A 33 13.53 5.80 4.54
C ALA A 33 14.26 6.99 3.89
N ILE A 34 13.67 7.59 2.85
CA ILE A 34 14.20 8.79 2.18
C ILE A 34 14.20 9.99 3.13
N ILE A 35 13.12 10.18 3.90
CA ILE A 35 13.02 11.27 4.88
C ILE A 35 14.09 11.12 5.96
N PHE A 36 14.24 9.92 6.54
CA PHE A 36 15.21 9.67 7.60
C PHE A 36 16.65 9.80 7.10
N ASP A 37 16.95 9.35 5.88
CA ASP A 37 18.26 9.56 5.24
C ASP A 37 18.59 11.07 5.15
N LYS A 38 17.65 11.90 4.68
CA LYS A 38 17.80 13.37 4.63
C LYS A 38 17.98 14.02 6.00
N LEU A 39 17.46 13.40 7.05
CA LEU A 39 17.59 13.86 8.44
C LEU A 39 18.83 13.29 9.15
N ASN A 40 19.65 12.48 8.47
CA ASN A 40 20.75 11.71 9.07
C ASN A 40 20.30 10.80 10.23
N ILE A 41 19.13 10.16 10.08
CA ILE A 41 18.56 9.20 11.04
C ILE A 41 18.61 7.80 10.42
N ASP A 42 19.13 6.81 11.15
CA ASP A 42 19.11 5.41 10.69
C ASP A 42 17.69 4.85 10.75
N THR A 43 17.14 4.57 9.57
CA THR A 43 15.81 3.96 9.41
C THR A 43 15.67 2.65 10.20
N ASN A 44 16.72 1.83 10.27
CA ASN A 44 16.67 0.56 11.00
C ASN A 44 16.52 0.77 12.51
N GLU A 45 17.20 1.76 13.08
CA GLU A 45 17.06 2.08 14.50
C GLU A 45 15.68 2.66 14.80
N VAL A 46 15.10 3.47 13.90
CA VAL A 46 13.71 3.94 14.02
C VAL A 46 12.72 2.77 13.98
N LEU A 47 12.88 1.82 13.05
CA LEU A 47 12.00 0.65 12.94
C LEU A 47 12.12 -0.27 14.16
N LYS A 48 13.34 -0.46 14.68
CA LYS A 48 13.60 -1.24 15.89
C LYS A 48 12.98 -0.60 17.13
N ALA A 49 13.08 0.72 17.28
CA ALA A 49 12.41 1.47 18.35
C ALA A 49 10.88 1.36 18.23
N SER A 50 10.34 1.54 17.02
CA SER A 50 8.91 1.42 16.73
C SER A 50 8.38 0.01 17.02
N GLY A 51 9.17 -1.02 16.69
CA GLY A 51 8.85 -2.43 16.94
C GLY A 51 8.69 -2.82 18.40
N THR A 52 9.05 -1.94 19.35
CA THR A 52 8.78 -2.16 20.78
C THR A 52 7.31 -1.92 21.16
N LYS A 53 6.52 -1.30 20.28
CA LYS A 53 5.11 -1.01 20.54
C LYS A 53 4.24 -2.19 20.11
N TRP A 54 3.34 -2.61 21.00
CA TRP A 54 2.49 -3.80 20.82
C TRP A 54 1.63 -3.77 19.55
N ASN A 55 1.30 -2.58 19.05
CA ASN A 55 0.45 -2.34 17.89
C ASN A 55 1.24 -1.94 16.64
N PHE A 56 2.57 -1.97 16.66
CA PHE A 56 3.36 -1.66 15.48
C PHE A 56 3.46 -2.87 14.55
N LEU A 57 2.95 -2.71 13.33
CA LEU A 57 3.12 -3.68 12.27
C LEU A 57 4.47 -3.45 11.59
N ASN A 58 5.35 -4.43 11.66
CA ASN A 58 6.75 -4.30 11.27
C ASN A 58 6.96 -4.39 9.74
N PHE A 59 6.47 -3.40 9.01
CA PHE A 59 6.77 -3.23 7.59
C PHE A 59 8.20 -2.70 7.39
N LYS A 60 8.77 -2.99 6.22
CA LYS A 60 10.13 -2.58 5.86
C LYS A 60 10.14 -1.95 4.46
N PRO A 61 11.09 -1.04 4.18
CA PRO A 61 11.34 -0.55 2.83
C PRO A 61 11.63 -1.73 1.89
N GLY A 62 11.21 -1.61 0.64
CA GLY A 62 11.33 -2.70 -0.32
C GLY A 62 10.86 -2.33 -1.73
N LEU A 63 11.03 -3.28 -2.65
CA LEU A 63 10.57 -3.14 -4.02
C LEU A 63 9.10 -3.52 -4.14
N VAL A 64 8.34 -2.73 -4.89
CA VAL A 64 7.03 -3.14 -5.40
C VAL A 64 7.28 -4.06 -6.60
N GLY A 65 6.81 -5.31 -6.55
CA GLY A 65 7.05 -6.31 -7.59
C GLY A 65 5.81 -7.12 -7.95
N GLY A 66 5.78 -7.66 -9.17
CA GLY A 66 4.69 -8.51 -9.66
C GLY A 66 3.53 -7.72 -10.29
N HIS A 67 2.93 -8.29 -11.35
CA HIS A 67 1.95 -7.61 -12.20
C HIS A 67 0.70 -7.10 -11.46
N CYS A 68 0.30 -7.74 -10.37
CA CYS A 68 -0.98 -7.44 -9.70
C CYS A 68 -0.88 -6.29 -8.68
N ILE A 69 0.27 -6.12 -8.00
CA ILE A 69 0.39 -5.16 -6.89
C ILE A 69 0.24 -3.73 -7.40
N GLY A 70 0.80 -3.43 -8.58
CA GLY A 70 0.69 -2.11 -9.20
C GLY A 70 -0.60 -1.85 -9.97
N VAL A 71 -1.55 -2.79 -10.07
CA VAL A 71 -2.77 -2.63 -10.90
C VAL A 71 -4.04 -2.64 -10.06
N ASP A 72 -4.09 -3.46 -9.00
CA ASP A 72 -5.26 -3.58 -8.13
C ASP A 72 -5.67 -2.27 -7.41
N PRO A 73 -4.73 -1.42 -6.93
CA PRO A 73 -5.09 -0.12 -6.35
C PRO A 73 -5.77 0.84 -7.34
N TYR A 74 -5.35 0.80 -8.61
CA TYR A 74 -5.97 1.60 -9.68
C TYR A 74 -7.35 1.06 -10.04
N TYR A 75 -7.54 -0.25 -10.04
CA TYR A 75 -8.85 -0.85 -10.22
C TYR A 75 -9.83 -0.41 -9.12
N LEU A 76 -9.39 -0.37 -7.85
CA LEU A 76 -10.21 0.13 -6.75
C LEU A 76 -10.55 1.61 -6.90
N THR A 77 -9.58 2.43 -7.31
CA THR A 77 -9.77 3.86 -7.58
C THR A 77 -10.78 4.10 -8.69
N HIS A 78 -10.69 3.34 -9.79
CA HIS A 78 -11.65 3.41 -10.88
C HIS A 78 -13.07 3.03 -10.42
N LYS A 79 -13.20 1.94 -9.66
CA LYS A 79 -14.49 1.52 -9.09
C LYS A 79 -15.08 2.54 -8.12
N ALA A 80 -14.25 3.21 -7.32
CA ALA A 80 -14.70 4.27 -6.43
C ALA A 80 -15.26 5.47 -7.22
N GLN A 81 -14.58 5.88 -8.29
CA GLN A 81 -15.02 6.98 -9.15
C GLN A 81 -16.34 6.66 -9.87
N GLU A 82 -16.55 5.42 -10.31
CA GLU A 82 -17.82 4.97 -10.91
C GLU A 82 -19.03 5.15 -9.96
N VAL A 83 -18.81 5.10 -8.64
CA VAL A 83 -19.85 5.30 -7.62
C VAL A 83 -19.85 6.72 -7.02
N GLY A 84 -19.14 7.67 -7.64
CA GLY A 84 -19.08 9.07 -7.21
C GLY A 84 -18.18 9.32 -6.00
N HIS A 85 -17.30 8.38 -5.64
CA HIS A 85 -16.32 8.54 -4.57
C HIS A 85 -14.92 8.83 -5.13
N HIS A 86 -14.26 9.84 -4.59
CA HIS A 86 -12.91 10.25 -5.00
C HIS A 86 -11.91 9.89 -3.88
N PRO A 87 -11.18 8.78 -3.99
CA PRO A 87 -10.25 8.37 -2.95
C PRO A 87 -8.98 9.23 -2.98
N GLU A 88 -8.61 9.79 -1.83
CA GLU A 88 -7.40 10.62 -1.67
C GLU A 88 -6.15 9.77 -1.41
N VAL A 89 -6.32 8.65 -0.71
CA VAL A 89 -5.20 7.83 -0.22
C VAL A 89 -4.78 6.77 -1.23
N ASN A 90 -5.61 6.37 -2.20
CA ASN A 90 -5.29 5.24 -3.11
C ASN A 90 -4.44 5.64 -4.33
N THR A 91 -3.87 6.85 -4.33
CA THR A 91 -3.09 7.41 -5.46
C THR A 91 -1.63 7.63 -5.05
N PHE A 92 -0.96 6.59 -4.55
CA PHE A 92 0.48 6.65 -4.37
C PHE A 92 1.18 6.33 -5.69
N ARG A 93 1.76 7.36 -6.29
CA ARG A 93 2.93 7.21 -7.16
C ARG A 93 4.12 7.84 -6.46
#